data_AF-A0A520ZXR8-F1
#
_entry.id   AF-A0A520ZXR8-F1
#
_cell.length_a   1.000
_cell.length_b   1.000
_cell.length_c   1.000
_cell.angle_alpha   90.00
_cell.angle_beta   90.00
_cell.angle_gamma   90.00
#
_symmetry.space_group_name_H-M   'P 1'
#
loop_
_entity.id
_entity.type
_entity.pdbx_description
1 polymer ?
#
loop_
_entity_poly.entity_id
_entity_poly.type
_entity_poly.pdbx_seq_one_letter_code
_entity_poly.pdbx_strand_id
1 'polypeptide(L)'
;MELSTPDNESLGMLLRKLRLERSLDISDVAEETRIPPATIRAMEADDYSSLPALAFARGFYAIYSELLNLDQEEIVERFLSDYQQADFKGKADDASTNLQGKQIGSMAERPTHFLRTALGITVLAIILIGAGICWYAGYNPANHISQWLKNFQEPQIEIIEQTKSNPDSQ
;
A
#
# COMPACT_ATOMS: atom_id res chain seq x y z
N MET A 1 33.42 -34.33 -24.22
CA MET A 1 32.15 -33.82 -24.78
C MET A 1 31.94 -32.49 -24.08
N GLU A 2 32.50 -31.42 -24.64
CA GLU A 2 32.37 -30.07 -24.09
C GLU A 2 30.91 -29.65 -24.19
N LEU A 3 30.29 -29.40 -23.04
CA LEU A 3 28.93 -28.90 -22.95
C LEU A 3 29.01 -27.42 -23.37
N SER A 4 28.57 -27.12 -24.60
CA SER A 4 28.38 -25.76 -25.06
C SER A 4 27.38 -25.07 -24.13
N THR A 5 27.86 -24.30 -23.16
CA THR A 5 27.05 -23.33 -22.44
C THR A 5 26.67 -22.25 -23.45
N PRO A 6 25.40 -22.12 -23.87
CA PRO A 6 25.03 -20.90 -24.56
C PRO A 6 25.08 -19.81 -23.48
N ASP A 7 25.99 -18.85 -23.63
CA ASP A 7 26.22 -17.69 -22.75
C ASP A 7 25.00 -16.73 -22.64
N ASN A 8 23.78 -17.19 -22.92
CA ASN A 8 22.55 -16.41 -22.81
C ASN A 8 21.28 -17.29 -22.66
N GLU A 9 21.33 -18.37 -21.89
CA GLU A 9 20.11 -19.12 -21.54
C GLU A 9 19.26 -18.30 -20.56
N SER A 10 17.96 -18.12 -20.79
CA SER A 10 17.07 -17.39 -19.87
C SER A 10 16.80 -18.18 -18.58
N LEU A 11 16.36 -17.50 -17.52
CA LEU A 11 16.08 -18.17 -16.25
C LEU A 11 14.97 -19.23 -16.39
N GLY A 12 13.87 -18.89 -17.06
CA GLY A 12 12.78 -19.83 -17.33
C GLY A 12 13.22 -21.04 -18.14
N MET A 13 14.08 -20.84 -19.16
CA MET A 13 14.65 -21.95 -19.93
C MET A 13 15.50 -22.88 -19.08
N LEU A 14 16.36 -22.33 -18.21
CA LEU A 14 17.19 -23.10 -17.29
C LEU A 14 16.32 -23.98 -16.38
N LEU A 15 15.29 -23.39 -15.75
CA LEU A 15 14.37 -24.12 -14.86
C LEU A 15 13.66 -25.25 -15.61
N ARG A 16 13.15 -24.96 -16.80
CA ARG A 16 12.47 -25.95 -17.65
C ARG A 16 13.40 -27.09 -18.04
N LYS A 17 14.62 -26.77 -18.47
CA LYS A 17 15.62 -27.75 -18.87
C LYS A 17 15.91 -28.72 -17.73
N LEU A 18 16.19 -28.20 -16.53
CA LEU A 18 16.50 -29.02 -15.35
C LEU A 18 15.31 -29.87 -14.89
N ARG A 19 14.08 -29.34 -14.98
CA ARG A 19 12.87 -30.12 -14.72
C ARG A 19 12.78 -31.32 -15.67
N LEU A 20 13.00 -31.09 -16.97
CA LEU A 20 12.94 -32.14 -17.98
C LEU A 20 14.09 -33.15 -17.84
N GLU A 21 15.30 -32.72 -17.46
CA GLU A 21 16.42 -33.61 -17.14
C GLU A 21 16.11 -34.54 -15.97
N ARG A 22 15.30 -34.08 -15.01
CA ARG A 22 14.77 -34.89 -13.90
C ARG A 22 13.53 -35.71 -14.26
N SER A 23 13.07 -35.66 -15.52
CA SER A 23 11.86 -36.35 -16.00
C SER A 23 10.58 -36.00 -15.23
N LEU A 24 10.49 -34.77 -14.72
CA LEU A 24 9.31 -34.26 -13.99
C LEU A 24 8.37 -33.55 -14.96
N ASP A 25 7.08 -33.85 -14.89
CA ASP A 25 6.04 -33.02 -15.51
C ASP A 25 5.67 -31.84 -14.59
N ILE A 26 4.96 -30.86 -15.13
CA ILE A 26 4.45 -29.70 -14.39
C ILE A 26 3.51 -30.14 -13.26
N SER A 27 2.76 -31.23 -13.44
CA SER A 27 1.92 -31.81 -12.38
C SER A 27 2.75 -32.29 -11.19
N ASP A 28 3.89 -32.93 -11.45
CA ASP A 28 4.75 -33.51 -10.43
C ASP A 28 5.37 -32.38 -9.60
N VAL A 29 5.90 -31.36 -10.28
CA VAL A 29 6.41 -30.15 -9.63
C VAL A 29 5.32 -29.46 -8.81
N ALA A 30 4.10 -29.33 -9.35
CA ALA A 30 2.99 -28.68 -8.65
C ALA A 30 2.57 -29.46 -7.39
N GLU A 31 2.58 -30.79 -7.43
CA GLU A 31 2.24 -31.65 -6.30
C GLU A 31 3.29 -31.52 -5.18
N GLU A 32 4.56 -31.54 -5.54
CA GLU A 32 5.68 -31.50 -4.61
C GLU A 32 5.88 -30.10 -3.99
N THR A 33 5.84 -29.06 -4.82
CA THR A 33 6.13 -27.67 -4.39
C THR A 33 4.89 -26.91 -3.90
N ARG A 34 3.69 -27.43 -4.20
CA ARG A 34 2.40 -26.73 -4.02
C ARG A 34 2.29 -25.41 -4.80
N ILE A 35 3.14 -25.20 -5.78
CA ILE A 35 3.05 -24.06 -6.71
C ILE A 35 1.95 -24.38 -7.74
N PRO A 36 1.02 -23.45 -8.04
CA PRO A 36 0.02 -23.67 -9.07
C PRO A 36 0.65 -23.98 -10.44
N PRO A 37 0.12 -24.96 -11.22
CA PRO A 37 0.64 -25.30 -12.54
C PRO A 37 0.74 -24.11 -13.51
N ALA A 38 -0.17 -23.15 -13.40
CA ALA A 38 -0.15 -21.93 -14.21
C ALA A 38 1.08 -21.05 -13.90
N THR A 39 1.45 -20.95 -12.63
CA THR A 39 2.62 -20.20 -12.18
C THR A 39 3.91 -20.87 -12.63
N ILE A 40 4.01 -22.20 -12.53
CA ILE A 40 5.18 -22.95 -13.01
C ILE A 40 5.40 -22.70 -14.52
N ARG A 41 4.32 -22.73 -15.32
CA ARG A 41 4.39 -22.39 -16.75
C ARG A 41 4.86 -20.96 -16.99
N ALA A 42 4.34 -19.99 -16.23
CA ALA A 42 4.75 -18.60 -16.35
C ALA A 42 6.23 -18.41 -15.99
N MET A 43 6.71 -19.07 -14.93
CA MET A 43 8.12 -19.04 -14.53
C MET A 43 9.03 -19.62 -15.61
N GLU A 44 8.67 -20.76 -16.21
CA GLU A 44 9.44 -21.41 -17.28
C GLU A 44 9.39 -20.66 -18.62
N ALA A 45 8.38 -19.81 -18.82
CA ALA A 45 8.20 -18.99 -20.01
C ALA A 45 8.77 -17.57 -19.87
N ASP A 46 9.35 -17.23 -18.71
CA ASP A 46 9.74 -15.86 -18.34
C ASP A 46 8.59 -14.84 -18.50
N ASP A 47 7.34 -15.30 -18.33
CA ASP A 47 6.15 -14.45 -18.38
C ASP A 47 5.89 -13.83 -17.01
N TYR A 48 6.65 -12.78 -16.72
CA TYR A 48 6.55 -12.04 -15.45
C TYR A 48 5.20 -11.34 -15.26
N SER A 49 4.44 -11.11 -16.33
CA SER A 49 3.13 -10.45 -16.28
C SER A 49 2.02 -11.37 -15.76
N SER A 50 2.16 -12.67 -15.98
CA SER A 50 1.25 -13.71 -15.49
C SER A 50 1.61 -14.24 -14.10
N LEU A 51 2.71 -13.76 -13.51
CA LEU A 51 3.10 -14.14 -12.16
C LEU A 51 2.18 -13.50 -11.11
N PRO A 52 1.96 -14.18 -9.97
CA PRO A 52 1.30 -13.56 -8.83
C PRO A 52 2.17 -12.44 -8.23
N ALA A 53 1.66 -11.76 -7.20
CA ALA A 53 2.37 -10.66 -6.57
C ALA A 53 3.83 -11.03 -6.20
N LEU A 54 4.74 -10.08 -6.40
CA LEU A 54 6.20 -10.28 -6.33
C LEU A 54 6.68 -11.06 -5.11
N ALA A 55 6.07 -10.82 -3.94
CA ALA A 55 6.40 -11.54 -2.71
C ALA A 55 6.16 -13.06 -2.82
N PHE A 56 5.07 -13.48 -3.47
CA PHE A 56 4.79 -14.89 -3.74
C PHE A 56 5.70 -15.45 -4.83
N ALA A 57 5.87 -14.72 -5.93
CA ALA A 57 6.74 -15.13 -7.02
C ALA A 57 8.17 -15.41 -6.51
N ARG A 58 8.73 -14.52 -5.68
CA ARG A 58 10.03 -14.73 -5.03
C ARG A 58 10.09 -16.05 -4.25
N GLY A 59 9.05 -16.36 -3.47
CA GLY A 59 8.98 -17.62 -2.72
C GLY A 59 8.89 -18.84 -3.65
N PHE A 60 8.16 -18.72 -4.76
CA PHE A 60 8.04 -19.80 -5.74
C PHE A 60 9.35 -20.09 -6.48
N TYR A 61 10.11 -19.06 -6.85
CA TYR A 61 11.46 -19.26 -7.40
C TYR A 61 12.39 -19.97 -6.40
N ALA A 62 12.34 -19.60 -5.11
CA ALA A 62 13.12 -20.27 -4.07
C ALA A 62 12.73 -21.77 -3.93
N ILE A 63 11.44 -22.08 -3.79
CA ILE A 63 10.97 -23.47 -3.65
C ILE A 63 11.31 -24.29 -4.91
N TYR A 64 11.15 -23.72 -6.11
CA TYR A 64 11.43 -24.44 -7.34
C TYR A 64 12.95 -24.68 -7.52
N SER A 65 13.80 -23.71 -7.14
CA SER A 65 15.25 -23.91 -7.12
C SER A 65 15.68 -25.01 -6.15
N GLU A 66 15.03 -25.12 -4.99
CA GLU A 66 15.29 -26.19 -4.03
C GLU A 66 14.99 -27.58 -4.64
N LEU A 67 13.81 -27.74 -5.27
CA LEU A 67 13.44 -28.98 -5.95
C LEU A 67 14.46 -29.38 -7.03
N LEU A 68 14.95 -28.40 -7.79
CA LEU A 68 15.93 -28.60 -8.86
C LEU A 68 17.38 -28.67 -8.36
N ASN A 69 17.60 -28.55 -7.04
CA ASN A 69 18.89 -28.57 -6.38
C ASN A 69 19.86 -27.49 -6.90
N LEU A 70 19.31 -26.29 -7.12
CA LEU A 70 20.02 -25.06 -7.47
C LEU A 70 20.25 -24.21 -6.22
N ASP A 71 21.17 -23.26 -6.32
CA ASP A 71 21.35 -22.25 -5.29
C ASP A 71 20.13 -21.29 -5.25
N GLN A 72 19.46 -21.23 -4.10
CA GLN A 72 18.23 -20.44 -3.98
C GLN A 72 18.49 -18.93 -4.08
N GLU A 73 19.61 -18.47 -3.52
CA GLU A 73 19.94 -17.04 -3.48
C GLU A 73 20.24 -16.54 -4.90
N GLU A 74 21.03 -17.30 -5.67
CA GLU A 74 21.36 -17.00 -7.06
C GLU A 74 20.12 -16.92 -7.95
N ILE A 75 19.23 -17.92 -7.89
CA ILE A 75 18.00 -17.95 -8.71
C ILE A 75 17.08 -16.80 -8.35
N VAL A 76 16.90 -16.51 -7.06
CA VAL A 76 16.04 -15.41 -6.61
C VAL A 76 16.62 -14.05 -7.02
N GLU A 77 17.93 -13.84 -6.88
CA GLU A 77 18.58 -12.60 -7.30
C GLU A 77 18.45 -12.37 -8.81
N ARG A 78 18.64 -13.43 -9.59
CA ARG A 78 18.46 -13.40 -11.04
C ARG A 78 17.02 -13.06 -11.43
N PHE A 79 16.04 -13.73 -10.82
CA PHE A 79 14.62 -13.41 -11.02
C PHE A 79 14.31 -11.94 -10.71
N LEU A 80 14.79 -11.41 -9.58
CA LEU A 80 14.52 -10.02 -9.19
C LEU A 80 15.14 -9.01 -10.16
N SER A 81 16.30 -9.34 -10.73
CA SER A 81 16.98 -8.52 -11.73
C SER A 81 16.23 -8.51 -13.07
N ASP A 82 15.74 -9.67 -13.51
CA ASP A 82 14.98 -9.81 -14.75
C ASP A 82 13.57 -9.17 -14.63
N TYR A 83 12.91 -9.38 -13.48
CA TYR A 83 11.60 -8.79 -13.18
C TYR A 83 11.63 -7.25 -13.20
N GLN A 84 12.67 -6.64 -12.61
CA GLN A 84 12.82 -5.18 -12.63
C GLN A 84 12.99 -4.66 -14.06
N GLN A 85 13.83 -5.30 -14.87
CA GLN A 85 14.02 -4.91 -16.28
C GLN A 85 12.71 -5.00 -17.07
N ALA A 86 11.93 -6.05 -16.86
CA ALA A 86 10.62 -6.21 -17.49
C ALA A 86 9.61 -5.14 -17.06
N ASP A 87 9.56 -4.79 -15.76
CA ASP A 87 8.68 -3.75 -15.23
C ASP A 87 9.04 -2.35 -15.75
N PHE A 88 10.34 -2.04 -15.87
CA PHE A 88 10.79 -0.78 -16.48
C PHE A 88 10.43 -0.70 -17.97
N LYS A 89 10.55 -1.81 -18.70
CA LYS A 89 10.21 -1.86 -20.13
C LYS A 89 8.70 -1.69 -20.36
N GLY A 90 7.86 -2.37 -19.57
CA GLY A 90 6.40 -2.21 -19.63
C GLY A 90 5.96 -0.76 -19.41
N LYS A 91 6.57 -0.07 -18.43
CA LYS A 91 6.29 1.36 -18.17
C LYS A 91 6.78 2.29 -19.27
N ALA A 92 7.89 1.99 -19.92
CA ALA A 92 8.43 2.82 -21.02
C ALA A 92 7.58 2.70 -22.30
N ASP A 93 7.07 1.51 -22.58
CA ASP A 93 6.18 1.23 -23.71
C ASP A 93 4.82 1.93 -23.51
N ASP A 94 4.26 1.87 -22.28
CA ASP A 94 3.04 2.60 -21.90
C ASP A 94 3.20 4.13 -21.97
N ALA A 95 4.38 4.65 -21.58
CA ALA A 95 4.69 6.08 -21.63
C ALA A 95 4.77 6.62 -23.06
N SER A 96 5.22 5.81 -24.02
CA SER A 96 5.34 6.22 -25.43
C SER A 96 3.99 6.22 -26.16
N THR A 97 2.98 5.51 -25.66
CA THR A 97 1.63 5.48 -26.25
C THR A 97 0.65 6.50 -25.63
N ASN A 98 1.00 7.11 -24.48
CA ASN A 98 0.09 7.99 -23.72
C ASN A 98 0.59 9.44 -23.59
N LEU A 99 0.77 10.14 -24.72
CA LEU A 99 0.89 11.61 -24.72
C LEU A 99 -0.46 12.34 -24.49
N GLN A 100 -1.56 11.61 -24.34
CA GLN A 100 -2.89 12.18 -24.13
C GLN A 100 -3.70 11.41 -23.09
N GLY A 101 -3.22 11.34 -21.84
CA GLY A 101 -3.93 10.55 -20.83
C GLY A 101 -3.38 10.70 -19.42
N LYS A 102 -3.44 11.93 -18.89
CA LYS A 102 -3.62 12.23 -17.46
C LYS A 102 -2.99 11.22 -16.48
N GLN A 103 -1.75 11.51 -16.11
CA GLN A 103 -1.18 11.26 -14.78
C GLN A 103 -1.68 10.01 -14.05
N ILE A 104 -1.18 8.84 -14.44
CA ILE A 104 -1.10 7.69 -13.52
C ILE A 104 0.39 7.38 -13.36
N GLY A 105 1.07 8.29 -12.66
CA GLY A 105 2.42 8.07 -12.22
C GLY A 105 2.44 7.13 -11.03
N SER A 106 3.21 6.06 -11.16
CA SER A 106 3.97 5.43 -10.07
C SER A 106 3.14 4.91 -8.88
N MET A 107 2.56 3.72 -9.04
CA MET A 107 2.18 2.86 -7.90
C MET A 107 3.34 1.92 -7.54
N ALA A 108 4.46 2.50 -7.12
CA ALA A 108 5.59 1.80 -6.49
C ALA A 108 6.35 2.68 -5.48
N GLU A 109 5.80 3.84 -5.09
CA GLU A 109 6.28 4.50 -3.87
C GLU A 109 5.63 3.82 -2.67
N ARG A 110 6.49 3.41 -1.73
CA ARG A 110 6.15 2.89 -0.41
C ARG A 110 4.89 3.61 0.12
N PRO A 111 3.85 2.90 0.58
CA PRO A 111 2.63 3.54 1.05
C PRO A 111 2.96 4.35 2.31
N THR A 112 3.22 5.63 2.11
CA THR A 112 3.50 6.62 3.15
C THR A 112 2.17 7.00 3.79
N HIS A 113 1.64 6.12 4.64
CA HIS A 113 0.51 6.43 5.52
C HIS A 113 0.83 7.52 6.57
N PHE A 114 1.93 8.28 6.45
CA PHE A 114 2.34 9.28 7.44
C PHE A 114 1.42 10.51 7.47
N LEU A 115 0.67 10.83 6.40
CA LEU A 115 -0.17 12.03 6.39
C LEU A 115 -1.55 11.82 7.03
N ARG A 116 -2.06 10.58 7.06
CA ARG A 116 -3.35 10.24 7.69
C ARG A 116 -3.21 9.89 9.18
N THR A 117 -2.09 9.30 9.60
CA THR A 117 -1.81 9.04 11.03
C THR A 117 -1.26 10.26 11.76
N ALA A 118 -0.56 11.17 11.07
CA ALA A 118 -0.12 12.43 11.69
C ALA A 118 -1.30 13.28 12.17
N LEU A 119 -2.36 13.46 11.37
CA LEU A 119 -3.53 14.25 11.78
C LEU A 119 -4.20 13.68 13.04
N GLY A 120 -4.36 12.35 13.12
CA GLY A 120 -4.95 11.68 14.29
C GLY A 120 -4.09 11.83 15.55
N ILE A 121 -2.78 11.67 15.42
CA ILE A 121 -1.83 11.82 16.55
C ILE A 121 -1.75 13.28 16.99
N THR A 122 -1.78 14.25 16.07
CA THR A 122 -1.78 15.68 16.41
C THR A 122 -3.06 16.06 17.16
N VAL A 123 -4.23 15.61 16.72
CA VAL A 123 -5.50 15.85 17.42
C VAL A 123 -5.49 15.20 18.81
N LEU A 124 -5.01 13.96 18.92
CA LEU A 124 -4.90 13.27 20.20
C LEU A 124 -3.95 14.01 21.17
N ALA A 125 -2.80 14.48 20.69
CA ALA A 125 -1.84 15.24 21.48
C ALA A 125 -2.44 16.55 22.00
N ILE A 126 -3.18 17.28 21.16
CA ILE A 126 -3.88 18.52 21.57
C ILE A 126 -4.91 18.23 22.67
N ILE A 127 -5.68 17.14 22.53
CA ILE A 127 -6.67 16.73 23.54
C ILE A 127 -5.99 16.39 24.88
N LEU A 128 -4.89 15.62 24.84
CA LEU A 128 -4.16 15.24 26.05
C LEU A 128 -3.50 16.45 26.74
N ILE A 129 -2.94 17.37 25.97
CA ILE A 129 -2.37 18.62 26.50
C ILE A 129 -3.47 19.49 27.13
N GLY A 130 -4.61 19.63 26.45
CA GLY A 130 -5.77 20.35 27.00
C GLY A 130 -6.28 19.75 28.30
N ALA A 131 -6.43 18.43 28.37
CA ALA A 131 -6.83 17.71 29.57
C ALA A 131 -5.80 17.86 30.71
N GLY A 132 -4.50 17.79 30.39
CA GLY A 132 -3.41 18.00 31.35
C GLY A 132 -3.39 19.41 31.92
N ILE A 133 -3.58 20.43 31.07
CA ILE A 133 -3.69 21.84 31.51
C ILE A 133 -4.93 22.04 32.39
N CYS A 134 -6.07 21.44 32.04
CA CYS A 134 -7.28 21.51 32.86
C CYS A 134 -7.07 20.87 34.25
N TRP A 135 -6.37 19.74 34.30
CA TRP A 135 -6.03 19.09 35.57
C TRP A 135 -5.03 19.93 36.39
N TYR A 136 -3.94 20.38 35.76
CA TYR A 136 -2.88 21.12 36.45
C TYR A 136 -3.35 22.50 36.97
N ALA A 137 -4.15 23.22 36.18
CA ALA A 137 -4.65 24.54 36.57
C ALA A 137 -5.88 24.48 37.48
N GLY A 138 -6.46 23.28 37.73
CA GLY A 138 -7.75 23.13 38.41
C GLY A 138 -8.91 23.85 37.70
N TYR A 139 -8.70 24.21 36.43
CA TYR A 139 -9.56 25.10 35.65
C TYR A 139 -10.50 24.26 34.79
N ASN A 140 -11.80 24.31 35.09
CA ASN A 140 -12.82 23.61 34.33
C ASN A 140 -13.48 24.58 33.32
N PRO A 141 -13.20 24.46 32.01
CA PRO A 141 -13.75 25.37 31.00
C PRO A 141 -15.29 25.31 30.94
N ALA A 142 -15.91 24.19 31.32
CA ALA A 142 -17.36 24.07 31.40
C ALA A 142 -17.98 25.06 32.40
N ASN A 143 -17.26 25.40 33.49
CA ASN A 143 -17.76 26.37 34.45
C ASN A 143 -17.82 27.78 33.83
N HIS A 144 -16.78 28.18 33.09
CA HIS A 144 -16.75 29.47 32.40
C HIS A 144 -17.74 29.56 31.24
N ILE A 145 -17.91 28.49 30.48
CA ILE A 145 -18.89 28.41 29.38
C ILE A 145 -20.31 28.50 29.94
N SER A 146 -20.58 27.89 31.11
CA SER A 146 -21.89 28.01 31.77
C SER A 146 -22.20 29.44 32.24
N GLN A 147 -21.18 30.20 32.69
CA GLN A 147 -21.35 31.60 33.06
C GLN A 147 -21.55 32.49 31.83
N TRP A 148 -20.75 32.28 30.80
CA TRP A 148 -20.87 32.99 29.51
C TRP A 148 -22.23 32.70 28.83
N LEU A 149 -22.73 31.46 28.86
CA LEU A 149 -24.04 31.08 28.32
C LEU A 149 -25.20 31.72 29.10
N LYS A 150 -25.10 31.83 30.43
CA LYS A 150 -26.12 32.49 31.25
C LYS A 150 -26.31 33.96 30.88
N ASN A 151 -25.25 34.64 30.48
CA ASN A 151 -25.33 36.04 30.02
C ASN A 151 -26.11 36.19 28.70
N PHE A 152 -26.20 35.16 27.85
CA PHE A 152 -27.06 35.18 26.65
C PHE A 152 -28.51 34.80 26.94
N GLN A 153 -28.81 34.37 28.16
CA GLN A 153 -30.13 33.94 28.58
C GLN A 153 -30.88 35.01 29.38
N GLU A 154 -30.26 36.16 29.70
CA GLU A 154 -31.00 37.37 30.08
C GLU A 154 -31.78 37.84 28.84
N PRO A 155 -33.11 37.67 28.82
CA PRO A 155 -33.89 37.94 27.65
C PRO A 155 -34.04 39.46 27.49
N GLN A 156 -34.07 39.94 26.25
CA GLN A 156 -34.40 41.31 25.82
C GLN A 156 -35.85 41.71 26.19
N ILE A 157 -36.27 41.50 27.44
CA ILE A 157 -37.59 41.84 27.99
C ILE A 157 -37.44 43.10 28.85
N GLU A 158 -36.95 44.17 28.24
CA GLU A 158 -37.13 45.51 28.81
C GLU A 158 -37.64 46.50 27.75
N ILE A 159 -37.44 46.21 26.46
CA ILE A 159 -37.85 47.10 25.37
C ILE A 159 -39.36 47.03 25.06
N ILE A 160 -40.06 45.94 25.42
CA ILE A 160 -41.50 45.79 25.10
C ILE A 160 -42.41 46.47 26.13
N GLU A 161 -41.97 46.68 27.37
CA GLU A 161 -42.81 47.30 28.40
C GLU A 161 -42.94 48.82 28.24
N GLN A 162 -41.92 49.50 27.67
CA GLN A 162 -41.98 50.94 27.41
C GLN A 162 -42.82 51.35 26.18
N THR A 163 -43.20 50.42 25.30
CA THR A 163 -44.11 50.73 24.17
C THR A 163 -45.59 50.64 24.55
N LYS A 164 -45.93 50.05 25.71
CA LYS A 164 -47.34 49.85 26.12
C LYS A 164 -47.90 50.93 27.08
N SER A 165 -47.07 51.84 27.60
CA SER A 165 -47.52 52.86 28.56
C SER A 165 -47.80 54.25 27.97
N ASN A 166 -47.82 54.43 26.66
CA ASN A 166 -48.31 55.68 26.04
C ASN A 166 -49.55 55.45 25.17
N PRO A 167 -50.74 55.26 25.76
CA PRO A 167 -51.95 55.76 25.16
C PRO A 167 -52.04 57.25 25.54
N ASP A 168 -51.80 58.14 24.59
CA ASP A 168 -52.43 59.47 24.49
C ASP A 168 -51.61 60.36 23.54
N SER A 169 -51.83 60.12 22.24
CA SER A 169 -51.96 61.20 21.28
C SER A 169 -53.40 61.71 21.34
N GLN A 170 -53.69 62.55 22.35
CA GLN A 170 -54.56 63.73 22.28
C GLN A 170 -54.55 64.52 23.59
#